data_AF-A0A924MP98-F1
#
_entry.id   AF-A0A924MP98-F1
#
_cell.length_a   1.000
_cell.length_b   1.000
_cell.length_c   1.000
_cell.angle_alpha   90.00
_cell.angle_beta   90.00
_cell.angle_gamma   90.00
#
_symmetry.space_group_name_H-M   'P 1'
#
loop_
_entity.id
_entity.type
_entity.pdbx_description
1 polymer ?
#
loop_
_entity_poly.entity_id
_entity_poly.type
_entity_poly.pdbx_seq_one_letter_code
_entity_poly.pdbx_strand_id
1 'polypeptide(L)'
;AIARPEGAPPSRAVEPAAERLRWCVQAAGELAQALMQTASESAAAKISAIGDRFARALNLPKEQFESAVRRAQSHLQSMSTDLGIDLKADSKARRLLPQALAVPTGNHNPATVVMAPAGVSGMAPAGAPGSAVAHDATLVLPADARRAGSGAPAKPGASAAAAHPTPADSNARMLALEQGISSVTSALAGDTFKLNEVLRTILQTLHAALGFRCVVFALRDQKTGVITGRLGLGAAAAALSAQFRVDVNPNGPVDLLSVACKKAADTLISDASADNVRTRLPTWLQREADARSFVLLPMTMRSSPFALIYADCATAGGIVLGDRELSLMRTLRNQAVMAFKTAG
;
A
#
# COMPACT_ATOMS: atom_id res chain seq x y z
N ALA A 1 -30.05 20.17 -5.60
CA ALA A 1 -30.05 19.29 -6.79
C ALA A 1 -28.69 19.41 -7.48
N ILE A 2 -27.96 18.31 -7.66
CA ILE A 2 -26.70 18.32 -8.41
C ILE A 2 -27.09 18.27 -9.90
N ALA A 3 -27.14 19.42 -10.55
CA ALA A 3 -27.40 19.50 -11.98
C ALA A 3 -26.15 19.07 -12.76
N ARG A 4 -26.34 18.29 -13.83
CA ARG A 4 -25.28 17.91 -14.77
C ARG A 4 -24.73 19.19 -15.42
N PRO A 5 -23.40 19.37 -15.52
CA PRO A 5 -22.86 20.50 -16.27
C PRO A 5 -23.24 20.34 -17.75
N GLU A 6 -23.69 21.43 -18.37
CA GLU A 6 -24.01 21.46 -19.79
C GLU A 6 -22.79 21.91 -20.60
N GLY A 7 -22.53 21.23 -21.73
CA GLY A 7 -21.46 21.59 -22.67
C GLY A 7 -20.17 20.76 -22.56
N ALA A 8 -19.16 21.16 -23.34
CA ALA A 8 -17.83 20.57 -23.32
C ALA A 8 -17.05 21.01 -22.07
N PRO A 9 -16.13 20.18 -21.53
CA PRO A 9 -15.32 20.58 -20.38
C PRO A 9 -14.52 21.84 -20.69
N PRO A 10 -14.42 22.79 -19.73
CA PRO A 10 -13.70 24.03 -19.94
C PRO A 10 -12.22 23.77 -20.22
N SER A 11 -11.65 24.59 -21.10
CA SER A 11 -10.23 24.52 -21.48
C SER A 11 -9.27 25.06 -20.41
N ARG A 12 -9.82 25.55 -19.28
CA ARG A 12 -9.11 26.10 -18.11
C ARG A 12 -9.57 25.37 -16.85
N ALA A 13 -8.71 25.34 -15.84
CA ALA A 13 -9.00 24.77 -14.53
C ALA A 13 -10.25 25.39 -13.89
N VAL A 14 -11.12 24.52 -13.36
CA VAL A 14 -12.32 24.92 -12.63
C VAL A 14 -11.95 25.12 -11.17
N GLU A 15 -11.86 26.38 -10.76
CA GLU A 15 -11.51 26.79 -9.38
C GLU A 15 -12.60 26.46 -8.35
N PRO A 16 -13.91 26.66 -8.62
CA PRO A 16 -14.94 26.36 -7.62
C PRO A 16 -15.02 24.86 -7.34
N ALA A 17 -14.78 24.46 -6.09
CA ALA A 17 -14.78 23.05 -5.68
C ALA A 17 -16.09 22.32 -6.04
N ALA A 18 -17.24 23.01 -5.93
CA ALA A 18 -18.55 22.48 -6.28
C ALA A 18 -18.70 22.21 -7.79
N GLU A 19 -18.13 23.05 -8.64
CA GLU A 19 -18.20 22.89 -10.09
C GLU A 19 -17.19 21.85 -10.57
N ARG A 20 -16.00 21.81 -9.97
CA ARG A 20 -15.00 20.75 -10.19
C ARG A 20 -15.54 19.36 -9.85
N LEU A 21 -16.31 19.24 -8.76
CA LEU A 21 -17.00 17.99 -8.41
C LEU A 21 -18.03 17.56 -9.47
N ARG A 22 -18.77 18.50 -10.08
CA ARG A 22 -19.72 18.17 -11.16
C ARG A 22 -19.00 17.64 -12.39
N TRP A 23 -17.89 18.26 -12.78
CA TRP A 23 -17.05 17.79 -13.88
C TRP A 23 -16.40 16.43 -13.59
N CYS A 24 -16.03 16.18 -12.33
CA CYS A 24 -15.50 14.89 -11.89
C CYS A 24 -16.56 13.78 -12.01
N VAL A 25 -17.79 14.04 -11.58
CA VAL A 25 -18.92 13.08 -11.71
C VAL A 25 -19.22 12.79 -13.18
N GLN A 26 -19.18 13.80 -14.05
CA GLN A 26 -19.36 13.59 -15.49
C GLN A 26 -18.23 12.75 -16.09
N ALA A 27 -16.96 13.06 -15.76
CA ALA A 27 -15.81 12.31 -16.24
C ALA A 27 -15.87 10.84 -15.80
N ALA A 28 -16.23 10.58 -14.52
CA ALA A 28 -16.41 9.23 -14.00
C ALA A 28 -17.53 8.46 -14.73
N GLY A 29 -18.65 9.13 -15.02
CA GLY A 29 -19.75 8.55 -15.79
C GLY A 29 -19.35 8.17 -17.21
N GLU A 30 -18.63 9.04 -17.90
CA GLU A 30 -18.15 8.77 -19.27
C GLU A 30 -17.09 7.66 -19.31
N LEU A 31 -16.18 7.62 -18.34
CA LEU A 31 -15.20 6.53 -18.19
C LEU A 31 -15.90 5.19 -17.94
N ALA A 32 -16.87 5.14 -17.01
CA ALA A 32 -17.63 3.93 -16.73
C ALA A 32 -18.41 3.45 -17.96
N GLN A 33 -19.04 4.37 -18.69
CA GLN A 33 -19.75 4.06 -19.93
C GLN A 33 -18.80 3.54 -21.02
N ALA A 34 -17.65 4.18 -21.19
CA ALA A 34 -16.63 3.73 -22.14
C ALA A 34 -16.14 2.32 -21.81
N LEU A 35 -15.85 2.02 -20.54
CA LEU A 35 -15.43 0.68 -20.11
C LEU A 35 -16.50 -0.40 -20.35
N MET A 36 -17.79 -0.06 -20.20
CA MET A 36 -18.88 -1.02 -20.42
C MET A 36 -19.20 -1.26 -21.91
N GLN A 37 -19.04 -0.23 -22.76
CA GLN A 37 -19.48 -0.26 -24.15
C GLN A 37 -18.38 -0.64 -25.15
N THR A 38 -17.11 -0.51 -24.78
CA THR A 38 -15.98 -0.66 -25.70
C THR A 38 -15.32 -2.03 -25.56
N ALA A 39 -14.87 -2.60 -26.68
CA ALA A 39 -14.08 -3.82 -26.67
C ALA A 39 -12.68 -3.54 -26.09
N SER A 40 -12.12 -4.50 -25.37
CA SER A 40 -10.91 -4.39 -24.53
C SER A 40 -9.71 -3.75 -25.25
N GLU A 41 -9.53 -4.04 -26.54
CA GLU A 41 -8.44 -3.53 -27.38
C GLU A 41 -8.51 -2.00 -27.61
N SER A 42 -9.71 -1.43 -27.59
CA SER A 42 -9.94 0.01 -27.81
C SER A 42 -10.21 0.81 -26.53
N ALA A 43 -10.31 0.12 -25.40
CA ALA A 43 -10.68 0.72 -24.11
C ALA A 43 -9.60 1.69 -23.61
N ALA A 44 -8.32 1.30 -23.70
CA ALA A 44 -7.20 2.14 -23.27
C ALA A 44 -7.12 3.46 -24.06
N ALA A 45 -7.26 3.40 -25.39
CA ALA A 45 -7.25 4.59 -26.24
C ALA A 45 -8.40 5.55 -25.92
N LYS A 46 -9.60 5.01 -25.64
CA LYS A 46 -10.77 5.82 -25.28
C LYS A 46 -10.67 6.43 -23.87
N ILE A 47 -10.12 5.69 -22.91
CA ILE A 47 -9.82 6.23 -21.57
C ILE A 47 -8.84 7.39 -21.66
N SER A 48 -7.78 7.23 -22.48
CA SER A 48 -6.79 8.29 -22.69
C SER A 48 -7.41 9.54 -23.32
N ALA A 49 -8.23 9.38 -24.36
CA ALA A 49 -8.94 10.49 -25.02
C ALA A 49 -9.90 11.22 -24.07
N ILE A 50 -10.58 10.49 -23.18
CA ILE A 50 -11.43 11.09 -22.13
C ILE A 50 -10.56 11.84 -21.12
N GLY A 51 -9.45 11.25 -20.68
CA GLY A 51 -8.47 11.88 -19.79
C GLY A 51 -7.97 13.22 -20.34
N ASP A 52 -7.54 13.27 -21.61
CA ASP A 52 -7.08 14.50 -22.27
C ASP A 52 -8.17 15.59 -22.28
N ARG A 53 -9.43 15.20 -22.44
CA ARG A 53 -10.56 16.15 -22.49
C ARG A 53 -10.86 16.77 -21.12
N PHE A 54 -10.71 16.02 -20.05
CA PHE A 54 -11.02 16.47 -18.68
C PHE A 54 -9.79 16.95 -17.89
N ALA A 55 -8.56 16.69 -18.38
CA ALA A 55 -7.32 17.01 -17.69
C ALA A 55 -7.22 18.49 -17.30
N ARG A 56 -7.57 19.40 -18.22
CA ARG A 56 -7.50 20.85 -17.98
C ARG A 56 -8.59 21.32 -17.01
N ALA A 57 -9.81 20.82 -17.14
CA ALA A 57 -10.93 21.22 -16.29
C ALA A 57 -10.73 20.76 -14.83
N LEU A 58 -10.15 19.57 -14.62
CA LEU A 58 -9.95 18.97 -13.31
C LEU A 58 -8.58 19.26 -12.69
N ASN A 59 -7.64 19.82 -13.46
CA ASN A 59 -6.23 19.98 -13.07
C ASN A 59 -5.58 18.64 -12.67
N LEU A 60 -5.93 17.57 -13.40
CA LEU A 60 -5.36 16.23 -13.22
C LEU A 60 -4.62 15.82 -14.50
N PRO A 61 -3.38 15.31 -14.41
CA PRO A 61 -2.68 14.77 -15.56
C PRO A 61 -3.31 13.45 -16.02
N LYS A 62 -3.20 13.13 -17.32
CA LYS A 62 -3.84 11.95 -17.94
C LYS A 62 -3.43 10.63 -17.26
N GLU A 63 -2.20 10.54 -16.78
CA GLU A 63 -1.64 9.38 -16.08
C GLU A 63 -2.41 9.09 -14.79
N GLN A 64 -2.90 10.15 -14.10
CA GLN A 64 -3.70 10.00 -12.90
C GLN A 64 -5.09 9.42 -13.22
N PHE A 65 -5.72 9.78 -14.36
CA PHE A 65 -6.98 9.17 -14.79
C PHE A 65 -6.83 7.68 -15.05
N GLU A 66 -5.80 7.29 -15.80
CA GLU A 66 -5.53 5.87 -16.07
C GLU A 66 -5.23 5.09 -14.78
N SER A 67 -4.45 5.67 -13.86
CA SER A 67 -4.16 5.06 -12.56
C SER A 67 -5.41 4.92 -11.68
N ALA A 68 -6.32 5.89 -11.71
CA ALA A 68 -7.56 5.86 -10.97
C ALA A 68 -8.51 4.78 -11.51
N VAL A 69 -8.61 4.66 -12.84
CA VAL A 69 -9.36 3.57 -13.48
C VAL A 69 -8.76 2.23 -13.10
N ARG A 70 -7.44 2.03 -13.20
CA ARG A 70 -6.79 0.76 -12.81
C ARG A 70 -7.05 0.40 -11.34
N ARG A 71 -6.92 1.35 -10.42
CA ARG A 71 -7.24 1.14 -8.99
C ARG A 71 -8.69 0.72 -8.77
N ALA A 72 -9.63 1.37 -9.45
CA ALA A 72 -11.05 1.04 -9.36
C ALA A 72 -11.36 -0.37 -9.91
N GLN A 73 -10.76 -0.76 -11.04
CA GLN A 73 -10.93 -2.10 -11.61
C GLN A 73 -10.37 -3.19 -10.67
N SER A 74 -9.19 -2.98 -10.09
CA SER A 74 -8.59 -3.92 -9.12
C SER A 74 -9.43 -4.04 -7.84
N HIS A 75 -10.00 -2.93 -7.37
CA HIS A 75 -10.89 -2.94 -6.21
C HIS A 75 -12.19 -3.70 -6.50
N LEU A 76 -12.82 -3.46 -7.65
CA LEU A 76 -14.00 -4.21 -8.10
C LEU A 76 -13.70 -5.71 -8.27
N GLN A 77 -12.50 -6.07 -8.73
CA GLN A 77 -12.08 -7.47 -8.82
C GLN A 77 -12.01 -8.12 -7.44
N SER A 78 -11.37 -7.46 -6.47
CA SER A 78 -11.30 -7.94 -5.08
C SER A 78 -12.71 -8.16 -4.52
N MET A 79 -13.59 -7.16 -4.66
CA MET A 79 -14.97 -7.26 -4.17
C MET A 79 -15.77 -8.38 -4.85
N SER A 80 -15.59 -8.57 -6.17
CA SER A 80 -16.25 -9.66 -6.90
C SER A 80 -15.80 -11.03 -6.40
N THR A 81 -14.50 -11.18 -6.09
CA THR A 81 -13.94 -12.42 -5.52
C THR A 81 -14.46 -12.67 -4.11
N ASP A 82 -14.48 -11.63 -3.27
CA ASP A 82 -14.93 -11.74 -1.88
C ASP A 82 -16.43 -12.06 -1.77
N LEU A 83 -17.25 -11.54 -2.70
CA LEU A 83 -18.69 -11.79 -2.76
C LEU A 83 -19.06 -13.08 -3.51
N GLY A 84 -18.08 -13.82 -4.04
CA GLY A 84 -18.32 -15.04 -4.82
C GLY A 84 -19.12 -14.80 -6.11
N ILE A 85 -19.07 -13.59 -6.67
CA ILE A 85 -19.78 -13.24 -7.90
C ILE A 85 -18.95 -13.70 -9.09
N ASP A 86 -19.38 -14.80 -9.72
CA ASP A 86 -18.74 -15.32 -10.93
C ASP A 86 -19.26 -14.56 -12.17
N LEU A 87 -18.45 -13.64 -12.67
CA LEU A 87 -18.74 -12.85 -13.86
C LEU A 87 -18.45 -13.69 -15.11
N LYS A 88 -19.51 -14.18 -15.76
CA LYS A 88 -19.42 -14.90 -17.05
C LYS A 88 -18.52 -14.17 -18.05
N ALA A 89 -17.70 -14.92 -18.80
CA ALA A 89 -16.70 -14.41 -19.73
C ALA A 89 -17.26 -13.44 -20.80
N ASP A 90 -18.53 -13.61 -21.19
CA ASP A 90 -19.21 -12.79 -22.19
C ASP A 90 -19.98 -11.57 -21.60
N SER A 91 -19.91 -11.38 -20.27
CA SER A 91 -20.63 -10.29 -19.61
C SER A 91 -19.96 -8.94 -19.82
N LYS A 92 -20.75 -7.90 -20.09
CA LYS A 92 -20.28 -6.50 -20.13
C LYS A 92 -19.59 -6.08 -18.82
N ALA A 93 -20.00 -6.67 -17.69
CA ALA A 93 -19.38 -6.43 -16.39
C ALA A 93 -17.95 -7.02 -16.28
N ARG A 94 -17.60 -8.06 -17.04
CA ARG A 94 -16.23 -8.59 -17.11
C ARG A 94 -15.26 -7.58 -17.73
N ARG A 95 -15.76 -6.61 -18.51
CA ARG A 95 -14.97 -5.52 -19.11
C ARG A 95 -14.58 -4.44 -18.10
N LEU A 96 -15.21 -4.42 -16.93
CA LEU A 96 -14.85 -3.56 -15.80
C LEU A 96 -13.71 -4.15 -14.96
N LEU A 97 -13.31 -5.40 -15.19
CA LEU A 97 -12.19 -6.02 -14.48
C LEU A 97 -10.88 -5.77 -15.22
N PRO A 98 -9.73 -5.78 -14.51
CA PRO A 98 -8.42 -5.61 -15.13
C PRO A 98 -8.22 -6.70 -16.18
N GLN A 99 -8.24 -6.32 -17.45
CA GLN A 99 -7.78 -7.18 -18.53
C GLN A 99 -6.29 -6.92 -18.72
N ALA A 100 -5.52 -7.97 -18.95
CA ALA A 100 -4.13 -7.85 -19.33
C ALA A 100 -4.04 -7.10 -20.66
N LEU A 101 -3.99 -5.77 -20.58
CA LEU A 101 -3.70 -4.88 -21.71
C LEU A 101 -2.29 -5.22 -22.16
N ALA A 102 -2.18 -5.93 -23.29
CA ALA A 102 -0.94 -6.03 -24.01
C ALA A 102 -0.47 -4.61 -24.33
N VAL A 103 0.62 -4.20 -23.70
CA VAL A 103 1.34 -2.97 -24.06
C VAL A 103 1.83 -3.16 -25.49
N PRO A 104 1.50 -2.29 -26.45
CA PRO A 104 2.16 -2.32 -27.73
C PRO A 104 3.61 -1.89 -27.52
N THR A 105 4.52 -2.85 -27.53
CA THR A 105 5.96 -2.61 -27.69
C THR A 105 6.16 -1.99 -29.06
N GLY A 106 6.12 -0.66 -29.10
CA GLY A 106 6.70 0.10 -30.19
C GLY A 106 8.22 -0.06 -30.12
N ASN A 107 8.78 -0.92 -30.96
CA ASN A 107 10.03 -0.62 -31.64
C ASN A 107 10.10 -1.42 -32.93
N HIS A 108 10.00 -0.70 -34.04
CA HIS A 108 10.30 -1.19 -35.37
C HIS A 108 11.76 -0.87 -35.64
N ASN A 109 12.56 -1.88 -35.99
CA ASN A 109 13.45 -1.74 -37.13
C ASN A 109 13.62 -3.11 -37.82
N PRO A 110 13.46 -3.20 -39.15
CA PRO A 110 13.48 -4.45 -39.90
C PRO A 110 14.86 -4.76 -40.50
N ALA A 111 15.00 -6.00 -40.98
CA ALA A 111 16.09 -6.55 -41.82
C ALA A 111 17.38 -6.99 -41.10
N THR A 112 17.53 -8.30 -40.89
CA THR A 112 18.48 -9.15 -41.65
C THR A 112 18.14 -10.63 -41.44
N VAL A 113 17.88 -11.32 -42.54
CA VAL A 113 17.69 -12.76 -42.70
C VAL A 113 19.04 -13.47 -42.54
N VAL A 114 19.13 -14.65 -41.90
CA VAL A 114 19.79 -15.88 -42.40
C VAL A 114 19.39 -17.11 -41.53
N MET A 115 18.66 -18.01 -42.18
CA MET A 115 18.65 -19.50 -42.18
C MET A 115 19.11 -20.35 -40.96
N ALA A 116 18.29 -21.36 -40.66
CA ALA A 116 18.58 -22.60 -39.90
C ALA A 116 19.55 -23.55 -40.68
N PRO A 117 20.06 -24.69 -40.14
CA PRO A 117 19.23 -25.85 -39.73
C PRO A 117 19.70 -26.66 -38.50
N ALA A 118 18.92 -27.70 -38.20
CA ALA A 118 18.93 -28.60 -37.06
C ALA A 118 20.21 -29.45 -36.83
N GLY A 119 20.41 -29.88 -35.58
CA GLY A 119 21.31 -31.00 -35.25
C GLY A 119 21.58 -31.21 -33.76
N VAL A 120 21.15 -32.38 -33.27
CA VAL A 120 21.70 -33.24 -32.19
C VAL A 120 21.65 -32.86 -30.70
N SER A 121 21.25 -33.87 -29.91
CA SER A 121 21.18 -33.97 -28.46
C SER A 121 22.43 -33.57 -27.69
N GLY A 122 22.23 -33.00 -26.49
CA GLY A 122 23.16 -33.17 -25.37
C GLY A 122 23.17 -32.03 -24.34
N MET A 123 22.80 -32.38 -23.10
CA MET A 123 23.17 -31.74 -21.83
C MET A 123 22.42 -30.46 -21.37
N ALA A 124 21.82 -30.57 -20.18
CA ALA A 124 21.35 -29.47 -19.32
C ALA A 124 22.55 -28.58 -18.88
N PRO A 125 22.39 -27.31 -18.41
CA PRO A 125 21.57 -26.97 -17.24
C PRO A 125 20.87 -25.57 -17.24
N ALA A 126 20.06 -25.36 -16.20
CA ALA A 126 19.75 -24.09 -15.53
C ALA A 126 18.98 -22.96 -16.27
N GLY A 127 17.87 -22.53 -15.66
CA GLY A 127 17.21 -21.26 -15.99
C GLY A 127 15.78 -21.19 -15.45
N ALA A 128 15.62 -20.77 -14.19
CA ALA A 128 14.33 -20.45 -13.59
C ALA A 128 13.72 -19.20 -14.25
N PRO A 129 12.39 -19.15 -14.51
CA PRO A 129 11.73 -17.90 -14.84
C PRO A 129 11.42 -17.11 -13.56
N GLY A 130 11.84 -15.85 -13.55
CA GLY A 130 11.60 -14.89 -12.49
C GLY A 130 10.10 -14.61 -12.33
N SER A 131 9.60 -14.77 -11.10
CA SER A 131 8.29 -14.31 -10.70
C SER A 131 8.43 -12.92 -10.08
N ALA A 132 7.86 -11.92 -10.76
CA ALA A 132 7.65 -10.59 -10.22
C ALA A 132 6.61 -10.68 -9.11
N VAL A 133 7.05 -10.59 -7.85
CA VAL A 133 6.16 -10.67 -6.69
C VAL A 133 5.52 -9.30 -6.44
N ALA A 134 4.20 -9.23 -6.62
CA ALA A 134 3.37 -8.10 -6.28
C ALA A 134 3.30 -7.95 -4.74
N HIS A 135 3.90 -6.89 -4.20
CA HIS A 135 3.89 -6.55 -2.76
C HIS A 135 3.16 -5.22 -2.47
N ASP A 136 2.23 -4.81 -3.35
CA ASP A 136 1.77 -3.41 -3.42
C ASP A 136 0.44 -3.10 -2.69
N ALA A 137 -0.07 -4.03 -1.87
CA ALA A 137 -1.30 -3.83 -1.11
C ALA A 137 -1.00 -3.50 0.36
N THR A 138 -1.28 -2.25 0.78
CA THR A 138 -1.44 -1.91 2.20
C THR A 138 -2.90 -2.11 2.56
N LEU A 139 -3.16 -2.98 3.54
CA LEU A 139 -4.48 -3.18 4.12
C LEU A 139 -4.68 -2.13 5.21
N VAL A 140 -5.51 -1.12 4.93
CA VAL A 140 -6.02 -0.22 5.96
C VAL A 140 -7.29 -0.84 6.50
N LEU A 141 -7.31 -1.19 7.79
CA LEU A 141 -8.54 -1.61 8.46
C LEU A 141 -9.17 -0.38 9.14
N PRO A 142 -10.23 0.21 8.55
CA PRO A 142 -11.05 1.17 9.27
C PRO A 142 -11.83 0.43 10.36
N ALA A 143 -11.92 1.04 11.55
CA ALA A 143 -12.82 0.55 12.58
C ALA A 143 -14.27 0.72 12.11
N ASP A 144 -15.09 -0.32 12.26
CA ASP A 144 -16.49 -0.32 11.89
C ASP A 144 -17.21 0.92 12.45
N ALA A 145 -17.76 1.72 11.54
CA ALA A 145 -18.62 2.84 11.88
C ALA A 145 -19.92 2.32 12.50
N ARG A 146 -19.98 2.24 13.83
CA ARG A 146 -21.25 2.07 14.52
C ARG A 146 -22.06 3.35 14.39
N ARG A 147 -23.18 3.25 13.67
CA ARG A 147 -24.35 4.14 13.79
C ARG A 147 -24.69 4.32 15.27
N ALA A 148 -24.57 5.56 15.75
CA ALA A 148 -25.19 5.97 17.01
C ALA A 148 -26.52 6.67 16.68
N GLY A 149 -27.61 6.11 17.21
CA GLY A 149 -28.95 6.66 17.12
C GLY A 149 -29.13 7.96 17.90
N SER A 150 -30.19 8.65 17.53
CA SER A 150 -30.79 9.85 18.13
C SER A 150 -30.86 9.79 19.67
N GLY A 151 -30.44 10.87 20.36
CA GLY A 151 -30.80 11.13 21.76
C GLY A 151 -30.02 12.25 22.49
N ALA A 152 -30.46 13.50 22.31
CA ALA A 152 -30.38 14.66 23.23
C ALA A 152 -29.00 15.26 23.67
N PRO A 153 -28.94 16.57 24.03
CA PRO A 153 -27.71 17.36 23.97
C PRO A 153 -26.95 17.42 25.31
N ALA A 154 -25.64 17.20 25.27
CA ALA A 154 -24.73 17.49 26.38
C ALA A 154 -23.70 18.55 25.96
N LYS A 155 -23.45 19.49 26.87
CA LYS A 155 -22.70 20.75 26.72
C LYS A 155 -21.23 20.56 26.24
N PRO A 156 -20.64 21.57 25.58
CA PRO A 156 -19.30 21.48 25.00
C PRO A 156 -18.22 21.71 26.07
N GLY A 157 -17.43 20.67 26.34
CA GLY A 157 -16.20 20.73 27.13
C GLY A 157 -15.11 19.94 26.43
N ALA A 158 -14.26 20.65 25.69
CA ALA A 158 -12.93 20.27 25.22
C ALA A 158 -12.70 18.78 24.86
N SER A 159 -13.26 18.32 23.75
CA SER A 159 -12.71 17.16 23.03
C SER A 159 -11.64 17.69 22.08
N ALA A 160 -10.39 17.30 22.32
CA ALA A 160 -9.29 17.47 21.37
C ALA A 160 -9.72 16.84 20.04
N ALA A 161 -10.09 17.70 19.09
CA ALA A 161 -10.37 17.31 17.73
C ALA A 161 -9.12 16.60 17.18
N ALA A 162 -9.30 15.43 16.58
CA ALA A 162 -8.26 14.78 15.81
C ALA A 162 -7.76 15.79 14.76
N ALA A 163 -6.61 16.40 15.03
CA ALA A 163 -5.99 17.35 14.15
C ALA A 163 -5.56 16.59 12.90
N HIS A 164 -6.25 16.82 11.79
CA HIS A 164 -5.72 16.45 10.49
C HIS A 164 -4.35 17.13 10.35
N PRO A 165 -3.28 16.38 9.98
CA PRO A 165 -1.96 16.98 9.79
C PRO A 165 -2.08 18.11 8.77
N THR A 166 -1.48 19.27 9.08
CA THR A 166 -1.51 20.37 8.12
C THR A 166 -0.70 19.98 6.88
N PRO A 167 -0.98 20.56 5.71
CA PRO A 167 -0.20 20.29 4.50
C PRO A 167 1.32 20.53 4.67
N ALA A 168 1.69 21.48 5.56
CA ALA A 168 3.08 21.75 5.91
C ALA A 168 3.71 20.58 6.69
N ASP A 169 2.98 20.00 7.64
CA ASP A 169 3.44 18.82 8.38
C ASP A 169 3.65 17.64 7.43
N SER A 170 2.67 17.36 6.55
CA SER A 170 2.78 16.29 5.55
C SER A 170 4.01 16.46 4.63
N ASN A 171 4.29 17.68 4.16
CA ASN A 171 5.46 17.94 3.34
C ASN A 171 6.78 17.72 4.12
N ALA A 172 6.83 18.12 5.39
CA ALA A 172 8.00 17.88 6.24
C ALA A 172 8.22 16.38 6.49
N ARG A 173 7.15 15.61 6.76
CA ARG A 173 7.22 14.15 6.89
C ARG A 173 7.73 13.48 5.61
N MET A 174 7.20 13.90 4.46
CA MET A 174 7.65 13.39 3.16
C MET A 174 9.13 13.67 2.91
N LEU A 175 9.58 14.89 3.15
CA LEU A 175 10.98 15.26 2.98
C LEU A 175 11.90 14.43 3.89
N ALA A 176 11.53 14.24 5.15
CA ALA A 176 12.30 13.42 6.09
C ALA A 176 12.37 11.95 5.65
N LEU A 177 11.27 11.38 5.13
CA LEU A 177 11.26 10.02 4.57
C LEU A 177 12.14 9.91 3.32
N GLU A 178 12.07 10.87 2.40
CA GLU A 178 12.88 10.89 1.18
C GLU A 178 14.38 11.02 1.50
N GLN A 179 14.73 11.87 2.46
CA GLN A 179 16.11 11.99 2.97
C GLN A 179 16.60 10.68 3.59
N GLY A 180 15.77 10.02 4.40
CA GLY A 180 16.12 8.72 4.98
C GLY A 180 16.31 7.63 3.93
N ILE A 181 15.47 7.59 2.89
CA ILE A 181 15.64 6.66 1.75
C ILE A 181 16.97 6.92 1.04
N SER A 182 17.29 8.19 0.75
CA SER A 182 18.55 8.56 0.11
C SER A 182 19.75 8.15 0.97
N SER A 183 19.73 8.43 2.27
CA SER A 183 20.78 8.05 3.22
C SER A 183 21.01 6.53 3.25
N VAL A 184 19.92 5.75 3.33
CA VAL A 184 19.98 4.28 3.31
C VAL A 184 20.51 3.76 1.97
N THR A 185 20.09 4.35 0.85
CA THR A 185 20.54 3.95 -0.49
C THR A 185 22.04 4.19 -0.65
N SER A 186 22.53 5.35 -0.20
CA SER A 186 23.96 5.65 -0.21
C SER A 186 24.76 4.70 0.69
N ALA A 187 24.23 4.35 1.86
CA ALA A 187 24.88 3.39 2.76
C ALA A 187 24.95 1.98 2.15
N LEU A 188 23.90 1.55 1.44
CA LEU A 188 23.85 0.24 0.77
C LEU A 188 24.70 0.17 -0.51
N ALA A 189 25.00 1.32 -1.13
CA ALA A 189 25.85 1.41 -2.31
C ALA A 189 27.36 1.34 -1.99
N GLY A 190 27.75 1.47 -0.71
CA GLY A 190 29.14 1.34 -0.28
C GLY A 190 29.62 -0.11 -0.29
N ASP A 191 30.91 -0.32 -0.56
CA ASP A 191 31.53 -1.66 -0.64
C ASP A 191 31.43 -2.48 0.66
N THR A 192 31.31 -1.81 1.80
CA THR A 192 31.07 -2.42 3.10
C THR A 192 30.06 -1.60 3.90
N PHE A 193 28.98 -2.24 4.33
CA PHE A 193 27.99 -1.63 5.21
C PHE A 193 27.67 -2.55 6.38
N LYS A 194 27.30 -1.96 7.52
CA LYS A 194 26.79 -2.73 8.67
C LYS A 194 25.27 -2.73 8.64
N LEU A 195 24.70 -3.93 8.49
CA LEU A 195 23.24 -4.12 8.47
C LEU A 195 22.54 -3.45 9.66
N ASN A 196 23.09 -3.58 10.87
CA ASN A 196 22.52 -2.97 12.07
C ASN A 196 22.47 -1.43 12.00
N GLU A 197 23.46 -0.78 11.39
CA GLU A 197 23.47 0.68 11.22
C GLU A 197 22.40 1.10 10.21
N VAL A 198 22.30 0.39 9.08
CA VAL A 198 21.25 0.63 8.07
C VAL A 198 19.85 0.46 8.67
N LEU A 199 19.60 -0.64 9.39
CA LEU A 199 18.32 -0.88 10.05
C LEU A 199 18.02 0.21 11.07
N ARG A 200 19.01 0.65 11.86
CA ARG A 200 18.81 1.74 12.82
C ARG A 200 18.43 3.04 12.12
N THR A 201 19.07 3.38 11.01
CA THR A 201 18.73 4.55 10.19
C THR A 201 17.29 4.46 9.66
N ILE A 202 16.86 3.30 9.18
CA ILE A 202 15.48 3.07 8.70
C ILE A 202 14.47 3.29 9.84
N LEU A 203 14.67 2.63 10.98
CA LEU A 203 13.76 2.71 12.12
C LEU A 203 13.71 4.14 12.69
N GLN A 204 14.86 4.83 12.75
CA GLN A 204 14.95 6.22 13.19
C GLN A 204 14.21 7.16 12.22
N THR A 205 14.34 6.93 10.91
CA THR A 205 13.60 7.70 9.89
C THR A 205 12.10 7.51 10.08
N LEU A 206 11.62 6.27 10.23
CA LEU A 206 10.20 5.99 10.46
C LEU A 206 9.69 6.63 11.74
N HIS A 207 10.43 6.48 12.85
CA HIS A 207 10.07 7.05 14.15
C HIS A 207 9.99 8.58 14.10
N ALA A 208 11.03 9.24 13.57
CA ALA A 208 11.13 10.70 13.56
C ALA A 208 10.19 11.35 12.52
N ALA A 209 10.10 10.79 11.31
CA ALA A 209 9.31 11.39 10.24
C ALA A 209 7.80 11.22 10.46
N LEU A 210 7.37 10.10 11.04
CA LEU A 210 5.93 9.80 11.21
C LEU A 210 5.43 10.04 12.64
N GLY A 211 6.31 10.41 13.57
CA GLY A 211 5.94 10.73 14.94
C GLY A 211 5.44 9.52 15.73
N PHE A 212 5.90 8.31 15.39
CA PHE A 212 5.54 7.11 16.13
C PHE A 212 6.10 7.19 17.56
N ARG A 213 5.30 6.75 18.54
CA ARG A 213 5.73 6.66 19.94
C ARG A 213 6.79 5.59 20.14
N CYS A 214 6.66 4.50 19.39
CA CYS A 214 7.50 3.32 19.48
C CYS A 214 7.61 2.65 18.12
N VAL A 215 8.83 2.26 17.75
CA VAL A 215 9.11 1.42 16.58
C VAL A 215 9.95 0.23 17.01
N VAL A 216 9.51 -0.98 16.68
CA VAL A 216 10.19 -2.24 17.00
C VAL A 216 10.48 -2.99 15.70
N PHE A 217 11.74 -3.41 15.54
CA PHE A 217 12.14 -4.37 14.52
C PHE A 217 12.28 -5.74 15.14
N ALA A 218 11.62 -6.73 14.53
CA ALA A 218 11.63 -8.11 14.94
C ALA A 218 12.14 -9.02 13.83
N LEU A 219 12.89 -10.05 14.21
CA LEU A 219 13.53 -11.01 13.31
C LEU A 219 13.12 -12.43 13.67
N ARG A 220 12.88 -13.25 12.65
CA ARG A 220 12.58 -14.66 12.77
C ARG A 220 13.80 -15.43 13.25
N ASP A 221 13.61 -16.17 14.32
CA ASP A 221 14.56 -17.18 14.77
C ASP A 221 14.43 -18.44 13.89
N GLN A 222 15.55 -18.92 13.35
CA GLN A 222 15.56 -20.05 12.41
C GLN A 222 15.25 -21.40 13.07
N LYS A 223 15.50 -21.54 14.39
CA LYS A 223 15.28 -22.79 15.12
C LYS A 223 13.83 -22.95 15.54
N THR A 224 13.23 -21.86 16.04
CA THR A 224 11.88 -21.86 16.59
C THR A 224 10.82 -21.43 15.58
N GLY A 225 11.22 -20.74 14.51
CA GLY A 225 10.31 -20.17 13.52
C GLY A 225 9.53 -18.95 14.02
N VAL A 226 9.81 -18.45 15.24
CA VAL A 226 9.12 -17.33 15.87
C VAL A 226 9.84 -16.01 15.55
N ILE A 227 9.08 -14.97 15.20
CA ILE A 227 9.58 -13.61 15.04
C ILE A 227 9.67 -12.95 16.41
N THR A 228 10.88 -12.51 16.77
CA THR A 228 11.21 -11.94 18.09
C THR A 228 11.78 -10.53 17.96
N GLY A 229 11.41 -9.64 18.88
CA GLY A 229 11.95 -8.27 18.92
C GLY A 229 13.47 -8.24 19.06
N ARG A 230 14.15 -7.41 18.25
CA ARG A 230 15.61 -7.27 18.25
C ARG A 230 16.07 -5.85 18.49
N LEU A 231 15.41 -4.88 17.86
CA LEU A 231 15.72 -3.46 18.01
C LEU A 231 14.44 -2.73 18.35
N GLY A 232 14.54 -1.76 19.26
CA GLY A 232 13.43 -0.87 19.63
C GLY A 232 13.90 0.57 19.69
N LEU A 233 13.08 1.49 19.21
CA LEU A 233 13.26 2.94 19.30
C LEU A 233 11.98 3.59 19.85
N GLY A 234 12.13 4.47 20.85
CA GLY A 234 11.02 5.15 21.53
C GLY A 234 10.87 4.72 22.99
N ALA A 235 10.07 5.46 23.75
CA ALA A 235 9.99 5.34 25.21
C ALA A 235 9.51 3.95 25.69
N ALA A 236 8.60 3.30 24.94
CA ALA A 236 8.05 1.97 25.27
C ALA A 236 8.70 0.82 24.49
N ALA A 237 9.66 1.12 23.61
CA ALA A 237 10.12 0.15 22.61
C ALA A 237 10.97 -0.98 23.20
N ALA A 238 11.75 -0.70 24.25
CA ALA A 238 12.58 -1.72 24.89
C ALA A 238 11.73 -2.80 25.60
N ALA A 239 10.74 -2.37 26.38
CA ALA A 239 9.80 -3.26 27.07
C ALA A 239 8.96 -4.08 26.08
N LEU A 240 8.47 -3.41 25.02
CA LEU A 240 7.70 -4.09 23.98
C LEU A 240 8.57 -5.09 23.20
N SER A 241 9.77 -4.71 22.80
CA SER A 241 10.71 -5.57 22.06
C SER A 241 11.02 -6.86 22.83
N ALA A 242 11.20 -6.78 24.15
CA ALA A 242 11.47 -7.96 24.99
C ALA A 242 10.30 -8.97 25.01
N GLN A 243 9.07 -8.49 24.89
CA GLN A 243 7.86 -9.32 24.87
C GLN A 243 7.39 -9.66 23.45
N PHE A 244 7.93 -9.00 22.44
CA PHE A 244 7.49 -9.10 21.05
C PHE A 244 7.76 -10.50 20.50
N ARG A 245 6.70 -11.31 20.39
CA ARG A 245 6.75 -12.68 19.88
C ARG A 245 5.57 -12.94 18.96
N VAL A 246 5.87 -13.29 17.71
CA VAL A 246 4.89 -13.64 16.68
C VAL A 246 5.23 -15.00 16.10
N ASP A 247 4.37 -15.98 16.32
CA ASP A 247 4.52 -17.30 15.71
C ASP A 247 3.97 -17.26 14.27
N VAL A 248 4.85 -17.49 13.29
CA VAL A 248 4.49 -17.53 11.86
C VAL A 248 4.45 -18.94 11.30
N ASN A 249 4.58 -19.97 12.16
CA ASN A 249 4.50 -21.35 11.74
C ASN A 249 3.08 -21.70 11.21
N PRO A 250 2.95 -22.69 10.31
CA PRO A 250 1.66 -23.08 9.73
C PRO A 250 0.63 -23.49 10.78
N ASN A 251 1.08 -24.22 11.81
CA ASN A 251 0.25 -24.75 12.90
C ASN A 251 0.20 -23.82 14.13
N GLY A 252 0.78 -22.63 14.04
CA GLY A 252 0.80 -21.66 15.12
C GLY A 252 -0.55 -20.94 15.28
N PRO A 253 -0.71 -20.17 16.37
CA PRO A 253 -1.88 -19.32 16.59
C PRO A 253 -2.12 -18.34 15.42
N VAL A 254 -3.39 -18.22 15.04
CA VAL A 254 -3.84 -17.32 13.97
C VAL A 254 -4.23 -15.98 14.59
N ASP A 255 -3.22 -15.13 14.72
CA ASP A 255 -3.35 -13.79 15.26
C ASP A 255 -3.19 -12.77 14.12
N LEU A 256 -3.62 -11.53 14.34
CA LEU A 256 -3.53 -10.49 13.32
C LEU A 256 -2.10 -10.31 12.80
N LEU A 257 -1.11 -10.32 13.69
CA LEU A 257 0.30 -10.16 13.34
C LEU A 257 0.80 -11.35 12.50
N SER A 258 0.41 -12.58 12.85
CA SER A 258 0.83 -13.76 12.10
C SER A 258 0.17 -13.81 10.72
N VAL A 259 -1.09 -13.38 10.60
CA VAL A 259 -1.78 -13.22 9.32
C VAL A 259 -1.14 -12.14 8.45
N ALA A 260 -0.81 -10.96 9.01
CA ALA A 260 -0.12 -9.90 8.28
C ALA A 260 1.25 -10.36 7.75
N CYS A 261 2.03 -11.08 8.57
CA CYS A 261 3.29 -11.69 8.16
C CYS A 261 3.12 -12.73 7.05
N LYS A 262 2.15 -13.64 7.18
CA LYS A 262 1.89 -14.71 6.19
C LYS A 262 1.40 -14.15 4.85
N LYS A 263 0.60 -13.08 4.87
CA LYS A 263 0.08 -12.42 3.66
C LYS A 263 1.07 -11.43 3.02
N ALA A 264 2.20 -11.14 3.68
CA ALA A 264 3.18 -10.15 3.24
C ALA A 264 2.55 -8.76 2.93
N ALA A 265 1.47 -8.42 3.65
CA ALA A 265 0.69 -7.22 3.43
C ALA A 265 0.98 -6.19 4.52
N ASP A 266 1.46 -5.02 4.10
CA ASP A 266 1.61 -3.89 5.02
C ASP A 266 0.24 -3.54 5.59
N THR A 267 0.12 -3.43 6.91
CA THR A 267 -1.18 -3.28 7.57
C THR A 267 -1.18 -2.03 8.44
N LEU A 268 -2.16 -1.15 8.24
CA LEU A 268 -2.40 0.01 9.09
C LEU A 268 -3.70 -0.21 9.88
N ILE A 269 -3.59 -0.15 11.21
CA ILE A 269 -4.71 -0.26 12.13
C ILE A 269 -4.91 1.10 12.77
N SER A 270 -6.05 1.71 12.43
CA SER A 270 -6.41 3.04 12.93
C SER A 270 -6.94 2.98 14.36
N ASP A 271 -7.59 1.88 14.75
CA ASP A 271 -8.07 1.65 16.11
C ASP A 271 -7.83 0.19 16.54
N ALA A 272 -6.87 0.00 17.45
CA ALA A 272 -6.53 -1.28 18.05
C ALA A 272 -7.46 -1.67 19.21
N SER A 273 -8.28 -0.74 19.70
CA SER A 273 -9.25 -0.97 20.77
C SER A 273 -10.60 -1.49 20.28
N ALA A 274 -10.86 -1.42 18.98
CA ALA A 274 -12.03 -2.03 18.37
C ALA A 274 -12.06 -3.55 18.62
N ASP A 275 -13.22 -4.09 19.01
CA ASP A 275 -13.37 -5.49 19.43
C ASP A 275 -12.90 -6.50 18.37
N ASN A 276 -13.17 -6.22 17.10
CA ASN A 276 -12.77 -7.05 15.95
C ASN A 276 -11.24 -7.16 15.79
N VAL A 277 -10.50 -6.13 16.18
CA VAL A 277 -9.05 -6.08 16.17
C VAL A 277 -8.51 -6.65 17.49
N ARG A 278 -8.97 -6.12 18.62
CA ARG A 278 -8.46 -6.45 19.97
C ARG A 278 -8.53 -7.95 20.28
N THR A 279 -9.61 -8.61 19.90
CA THR A 279 -9.79 -10.07 20.10
C THR A 279 -8.81 -10.92 19.29
N ARG A 280 -8.23 -10.38 18.22
CA ARG A 280 -7.26 -11.04 17.33
C ARG A 280 -5.81 -10.65 17.59
N LEU A 281 -5.56 -9.75 18.55
CA LEU A 281 -4.21 -9.38 18.95
C LEU A 281 -3.66 -10.38 19.98
N PRO A 282 -2.34 -10.65 19.97
CA PRO A 282 -1.70 -11.43 21.02
C PRO A 282 -1.91 -10.80 22.41
N THR A 283 -2.06 -11.62 23.45
CA THR A 283 -2.35 -11.15 24.82
C THR A 283 -1.26 -10.27 25.43
N TRP A 284 0.00 -10.43 25.00
CA TRP A 284 1.10 -9.54 25.38
C TRP A 284 0.91 -8.14 24.78
N LEU A 285 0.48 -8.08 23.51
CA LEU A 285 0.20 -6.81 22.85
C LEU A 285 -1.04 -6.16 23.45
N GLN A 286 -2.08 -6.92 23.80
CA GLN A 286 -3.28 -6.36 24.44
C GLN A 286 -3.02 -5.71 25.81
N ARG A 287 -1.99 -6.18 26.54
CA ARG A 287 -1.60 -5.68 27.87
C ARG A 287 -0.73 -4.44 27.79
N GLU A 288 0.20 -4.41 26.86
CA GLU A 288 1.09 -3.27 26.58
C GLU A 288 0.43 -2.21 25.66
N ALA A 289 -0.65 -2.58 24.97
CA ALA A 289 -1.37 -1.71 24.04
C ALA A 289 -2.25 -0.70 24.78
N ASP A 290 -1.59 0.29 25.35
CA ASP A 290 -2.06 1.67 25.25
C ASP A 290 -1.88 2.22 23.82
N ALA A 291 -1.29 1.42 22.92
CA ALA A 291 -1.26 1.62 21.49
C ALA A 291 -2.69 1.56 20.94
N ARG A 292 -3.23 2.71 20.58
CA ARG A 292 -4.56 2.83 19.99
C ARG A 292 -4.52 2.76 18.47
N SER A 293 -3.37 3.00 17.85
CA SER A 293 -3.17 2.82 16.41
C SER A 293 -1.76 2.30 16.15
N PHE A 294 -1.59 1.44 15.15
CA PHE A 294 -0.27 0.88 14.81
C PHE A 294 -0.17 0.43 13.35
N VAL A 295 1.07 0.29 12.88
CA VAL A 295 1.44 -0.18 11.55
C VAL A 295 2.30 -1.44 11.67
N LEU A 296 2.04 -2.39 10.77
CA LEU A 296 2.82 -3.61 10.57
C LEU A 296 3.42 -3.59 9.16
N LEU A 297 4.73 -3.74 9.06
CA LEU A 297 5.45 -3.83 7.79
C LEU A 297 6.18 -5.18 7.72
N PRO A 298 5.52 -6.24 7.24
CA PRO A 298 6.12 -7.55 7.14
C PRO A 298 7.19 -7.60 6.03
N MET A 299 8.25 -8.35 6.30
CA MET A 299 9.36 -8.55 5.39
C MET A 299 9.49 -10.03 5.07
N THR A 300 9.38 -10.34 3.77
CA THR A 300 9.42 -11.71 3.27
C THR A 300 10.60 -11.91 2.33
N MET A 301 11.21 -13.09 2.37
CA MET A 301 12.24 -13.54 1.45
C MET A 301 11.84 -14.91 0.92
N ARG A 302 11.83 -15.10 -0.40
CA ARG A 302 11.35 -16.34 -1.06
C ARG A 302 9.96 -16.76 -0.54
N SER A 303 9.05 -15.80 -0.42
CA SER A 303 7.67 -15.98 0.09
C SER A 303 7.56 -16.46 1.55
N SER A 304 8.65 -16.42 2.32
CA SER A 304 8.67 -16.77 3.74
C SER A 304 8.89 -15.51 4.59
N PRO A 305 8.04 -15.22 5.58
CA PRO A 305 8.28 -14.11 6.50
C PRO A 305 9.53 -14.38 7.33
N PHE A 306 10.43 -13.39 7.36
CA PHE A 306 11.67 -13.47 8.11
C PHE A 306 11.86 -12.29 9.07
N ALA A 307 11.17 -11.16 8.85
CA ALA A 307 11.22 -10.02 9.75
C ALA A 307 9.90 -9.24 9.73
N LEU A 308 9.71 -8.38 10.72
CA LEU A 308 8.56 -7.50 10.86
C LEU A 308 9.01 -6.18 11.49
N ILE A 309 8.55 -5.05 10.94
CA ILE A 309 8.61 -3.76 11.62
C ILE A 309 7.21 -3.47 12.18
N TYR A 310 7.16 -3.16 13.47
CA TYR A 310 5.99 -2.67 14.18
C TYR A 310 6.20 -1.21 14.56
N ALA A 311 5.19 -0.36 14.40
CA ALA A 311 5.23 1.02 14.85
C ALA A 311 3.88 1.45 15.43
N ASP A 312 3.86 2.18 16.55
CA ASP A 312 2.62 2.57 17.22
C ASP A 312 2.48 4.05 17.61
N CYS A 313 1.23 4.44 17.85
CA CYS A 313 0.83 5.69 18.46
C CYS A 313 -0.20 5.43 19.59
N ALA A 314 -0.11 6.23 20.65
CA ALA A 314 -1.03 6.15 21.80
C ALA A 314 -2.45 6.64 21.47
N THR A 315 -2.64 7.39 20.39
CA THR A 315 -3.93 7.98 20.01
C THR A 315 -4.61 7.16 18.91
N ALA A 316 -5.91 6.87 19.07
CA ALA A 316 -6.71 6.21 18.03
C ALA A 316 -6.85 7.16 16.84
N GLY A 317 -6.63 6.66 15.63
CA GLY A 317 -6.58 7.48 14.42
C GLY A 317 -5.42 8.48 14.41
N GLY A 318 -4.44 8.37 15.33
CA GLY A 318 -3.28 9.26 15.36
C GLY A 318 -2.34 9.06 14.19
N ILE A 319 -2.39 7.90 13.54
CA ILE A 319 -1.63 7.61 12.33
C ILE A 319 -2.50 7.93 11.11
N VAL A 320 -2.34 9.16 10.61
CA VAL A 320 -2.93 9.60 9.34
C VAL A 320 -1.81 9.68 8.30
N LEU A 321 -1.79 8.74 7.36
CA LEU A 321 -0.79 8.65 6.29
C LEU A 321 -1.49 8.82 4.94
N GLY A 322 -1.01 9.75 4.12
CA GLY A 322 -1.44 9.88 2.73
C GLY A 322 -0.79 8.82 1.83
N ASP A 323 -1.35 8.65 0.63
CA ASP A 323 -0.86 7.68 -0.38
C ASP A 323 0.65 7.79 -0.63
N ARG A 324 1.17 9.02 -0.68
CA ARG A 324 2.59 9.27 -0.95
C ARG A 324 3.48 8.86 0.22
N GLU A 325 3.07 9.13 1.45
CA GLU A 325 3.83 8.76 2.66
C GLU A 325 3.82 7.25 2.87
N LEU A 326 2.67 6.60 2.60
CA LEU A 326 2.58 5.14 2.56
C LEU A 326 3.55 4.56 1.53
N SER A 327 3.62 5.15 0.32
CA SER A 327 4.57 4.72 -0.71
C SER A 327 6.03 4.88 -0.27
N LEU A 328 6.39 5.98 0.39
CA LEU A 328 7.75 6.20 0.90
C LEU A 328 8.11 5.24 2.03
N MET A 329 7.17 4.99 2.96
CA MET A 329 7.33 3.99 4.01
C MET A 329 7.54 2.58 3.43
N ARG A 330 6.77 2.20 2.40
CA ARG A 330 6.98 0.94 1.66
C ARG A 330 8.38 0.87 1.04
N THR A 331 8.86 1.97 0.45
CA THR A 331 10.22 2.04 -0.09
C THR A 331 11.26 1.80 1.00
N LEU A 332 11.14 2.43 2.18
CA LEU A 332 12.04 2.16 3.31
C LEU A 332 12.02 0.69 3.75
N ARG A 333 10.83 0.08 3.86
CA ARG A 333 10.71 -1.36 4.14
C ARG A 333 11.41 -2.20 3.08
N ASN A 334 11.25 -1.86 1.81
CA ASN A 334 11.90 -2.58 0.71
C ASN A 334 13.43 -2.42 0.76
N GLN A 335 13.94 -1.24 1.14
CA GLN A 335 15.38 -1.05 1.37
C GLN A 335 15.89 -1.93 2.51
N ALA A 336 15.13 -2.09 3.59
CA ALA A 336 15.48 -3.04 4.65
C ALA A 336 15.58 -4.47 4.10
N VAL A 337 14.64 -4.90 3.24
CA VAL A 337 14.68 -6.24 2.61
C VAL A 337 15.93 -6.38 1.74
N MET A 338 16.26 -5.35 0.96
CA MET A 338 17.48 -5.34 0.13
C MET A 338 18.75 -5.40 0.98
N ALA A 339 18.81 -4.68 2.10
CA ALA A 339 19.94 -4.73 3.03
C ALA A 339 20.19 -6.17 3.53
N PHE A 340 19.13 -6.91 3.87
CA PHE A 340 19.25 -8.32 4.24
C PHE A 340 19.67 -9.23 3.08
N LYS A 341 19.27 -8.93 1.84
CA LYS A 341 19.68 -9.68 0.64
C LYS A 341 21.15 -9.48 0.29
N THR A 342 21.71 -8.30 0.55
CA THR A 342 23.11 -7.98 0.23
C THR A 342 24.06 -8.37 1.35
N ALA A 343 23.59 -8.36 2.61
CA ALA A 343 24.41 -8.71 3.77
C ALA A 343 24.53 -10.22 4.07
N GLY A 344 23.66 -11.05 3.47
CA GLY A 344 23.63 -12.50 3.67
C GLY A 344 23.87 -13.25 2.38
#